data_AF-A0A378A2W3-F1
#
_entry.id   AF-A0A378A2W3-F1
#
_cell.length_a   1.000
_cell.length_b   1.000
_cell.length_c   1.000
_cell.angle_alpha   90.00
_cell.angle_beta   90.00
_cell.angle_gamma   90.00
#
_symmetry.space_group_name_H-M   'P 1'
#
loop_
_entity.id
_entity.type
_entity.pdbx_description
1 polymer ?
#
loop_
_entity_poly.entity_id
_entity_poly.type
_entity_poly.pdbx_seq_one_letter_code
_entity_poly.pdbx_strand_id
1 'polypeptide(L)' 'MNCLVTTPWTPQARDAFVTDLLKKMTVDEKIGQLRLISVGPDNPKEAIREMIKNGQVGGDF' A
#
# COMPACT_ATOMS: atom_id res chain seq x y z
N MET A 1 -15.94 -4.48 26.83
CA MET A 1 -15.07 -5.67 26.59
C MET A 1 -14.75 -5.73 25.11
N ASN A 2 -13.53 -5.85 24.61
CA ASN A 2 -12.22 -6.00 25.24
C ASN A 2 -11.15 -5.77 24.14
N CYS A 3 -10.12 -5.02 24.49
CA CYS A 3 -8.70 -5.19 24.14
C CYS A 3 -8.30 -5.58 22.70
N LEU A 4 -7.65 -4.63 22.01
CA LEU A 4 -6.43 -4.78 21.20
C LEU A 4 -5.94 -6.23 21.00
N VAL A 5 -6.41 -6.92 19.96
CA VAL A 5 -5.81 -8.19 19.54
C VAL A 5 -4.59 -7.87 18.67
N THR A 6 -3.46 -7.57 19.31
CA THR A 6 -2.16 -7.65 18.65
C THR A 6 -1.71 -9.11 18.71
N THR A 7 -2.23 -9.96 17.82
CA THR A 7 -1.57 -11.25 17.60
C THR A 7 -0.27 -10.95 16.87
N PRO A 8 0.92 -11.19 17.46
CA PRO A 8 2.15 -11.12 16.69
C PRO A 8 2.06 -12.19 15.61
N TRP A 9 1.95 -11.76 14.36
CA TRP A 9 2.05 -12.67 13.23
C TRP A 9 3.43 -13.31 13.29
N THR A 10 3.49 -14.64 13.16
CA THR A 10 4.77 -15.29 12.95
C THR A 10 5.38 -14.76 11.64
N PRO A 11 6.72 -14.75 11.50
CA PRO A 11 7.35 -14.37 10.24
C PRO A 11 6.77 -15.15 9.05
N GLN A 12 6.50 -16.44 9.23
CA GLN A 12 5.90 -17.29 8.20
C GLN A 12 4.48 -16.86 7.82
N ALA A 13 3.66 -16.45 8.80
CA ALA A 13 2.31 -15.97 8.52
C ALA A 13 2.34 -14.62 7.78
N ARG A 14 3.29 -13.74 8.12
CA ARG A 14 3.53 -12.49 7.38
C ARG A 14 3.97 -12.78 5.94
N ASP A 15 4.95 -13.67 5.76
CA ASP A 15 5.51 -13.99 4.44
C ASP A 15 4.45 -14.66 3.54
N ALA A 16 3.64 -15.56 4.08
CA ALA A 16 2.53 -16.17 3.37
C ALA A 16 1.51 -15.12 2.91
N PHE A 17 1.13 -14.20 3.80
CA PHE A 17 0.21 -13.11 3.47
C PHE A 17 0.76 -12.21 2.35
N VAL A 18 2.00 -11.74 2.48
CA VAL A 18 2.64 -10.87 1.48
C VAL A 18 2.77 -11.62 0.14
N THR A 19 3.19 -12.88 0.16
CA THR A 19 3.31 -13.71 -1.04
C THR A 19 1.97 -13.84 -1.76
N ASP A 20 0.89 -14.12 -1.03
CA ASP A 20 -0.44 -14.28 -1.62
C ASP A 20 -1.05 -12.96 -2.09
N LEU A 21 -0.70 -11.83 -1.45
CA LEU A 21 -1.06 -10.50 -1.94
C LEU A 21 -0.35 -10.19 -3.26
N LEU A 22 0.97 -10.41 -3.34
CA LEU A 22 1.77 -10.13 -4.53
C LEU A 22 1.35 -10.97 -5.76
N LYS A 23 0.75 -12.15 -5.55
CA LYS A 23 0.18 -12.97 -6.64
C LYS A 23 -1.07 -12.34 -7.26
N LYS A 24 -1.82 -11.53 -6.51
CA LYS A 24 -3.05 -10.87 -6.98
C LYS A 24 -2.78 -9.54 -7.69
N MET A 25 -1.60 -8.97 -7.47
CA MET A 25 -1.21 -7.69 -8.06
C MET A 25 -0.73 -7.83 -9.50
N THR A 26 -1.21 -6.92 -10.34
CA THR A 26 -0.63 -6.61 -11.65
C THR A 26 0.80 -6.06 -11.50
N VAL A 27 1.54 -6.00 -12.60
CA VAL A 27 2.88 -5.39 -12.60
C VAL A 27 2.80 -3.89 -12.27
N ASP A 28 1.79 -3.20 -12.79
CA ASP A 28 1.60 -1.76 -12.56
C ASP A 28 1.33 -1.44 -11.09
N GLU A 29 0.51 -2.24 -10.41
CA GLU A 29 0.27 -2.07 -8.97
C GLU A 29 1.56 -2.30 -8.14
N LYS A 30 2.41 -3.26 -8.54
CA LYS A 30 3.70 -3.49 -7.87
C LYS A 30 4.64 -2.30 -8.05
N ILE A 31 4.69 -1.72 -9.25
CA ILE A 31 5.46 -0.51 -9.52
C ILE A 31 4.88 0.67 -8.73
N GLY A 32 3.56 0.77 -8.66
CA GLY A 32 2.87 1.79 -7.87
C GLY A 32 3.27 1.77 -6.39
N GLN A 33 3.41 0.59 -5.79
CA GLN A 33 3.91 0.43 -4.41
C GLN A 33 5.34 0.96 -4.20
N LEU A 34 6.15 1.09 -5.25
CA LEU A 34 7.50 1.67 -5.17
C LEU A 34 7.50 3.21 -5.27
N ARG A 35 6.34 3.84 -5.54
CA ARG A 35 6.22 5.28 -5.72
C ARG A 35 5.85 5.99 -4.42
N LEU A 36 6.79 6.76 -3.91
CA LEU A 36 6.59 7.72 -2.82
C LEU A 36 6.33 9.11 -3.39
N ILE A 37 5.26 9.79 -2.96
CA ILE A 37 4.86 11.10 -3.50
C ILE A 37 4.66 12.14 -2.39
N SER A 38 5.00 13.40 -2.66
CA SER A 38 4.63 14.50 -1.76
C SER A 38 3.37 15.19 -2.24
N VAL A 39 2.52 15.60 -1.32
CA VAL A 39 1.36 16.43 -1.62
C VAL A 39 1.79 17.91 -1.57
N GLY A 40 1.58 18.64 -2.66
CA GLY A 40 2.01 20.03 -2.77
C GLY A 40 1.38 20.76 -3.94
N PRO A 41 1.79 22.01 -4.22
CA PRO A 41 1.26 22.79 -5.34
C PRO A 41 1.35 22.07 -6.70
N ASP A 42 2.45 21.34 -6.93
CA ASP A 42 2.68 20.58 -8.16
C ASP A 42 1.96 19.21 -8.18
N ASN A 43 1.55 18.73 -6.99
CA ASN A 43 0.92 17.43 -6.77
C ASN A 43 -0.35 17.64 -5.92
N PRO A 44 -1.41 18.23 -6.50
CA PRO A 44 -2.61 18.58 -5.76
C PRO A 44 -3.34 17.32 -5.26
N LYS A 45 -3.99 17.43 -4.10
CA LYS A 45 -4.68 16.32 -3.41
C LYS A 45 -5.62 15.52 -4.31
N GLU A 46 -6.37 16.18 -5.19
CA GLU A 46 -7.32 15.49 -6.07
C GLU A 46 -6.61 14.63 -7.13
N ALA A 47 -5.50 15.11 -7.71
CA ALA A 47 -4.71 14.31 -8.63
C ALA A 47 -4.11 13.08 -7.92
N ILE A 48 -3.59 13.27 -6.70
CA ILE A 48 -3.05 12.18 -5.90
C ILE A 48 -4.12 11.16 -5.52
N ARG A 49 -5.35 11.60 -5.20
CA ARG A 49 -6.47 10.69 -4.93
C ARG A 49 -6.81 9.80 -6.11
N GLU A 50 -6.83 10.34 -7.32
CA GLU A 50 -7.05 9.54 -8.53
C GLU A 50 -5.92 8.52 -8.76
N MET A 51 -4.67 8.93 -8.52
CA MET A 51 -3.52 8.02 -8.61
C MET A 51 -3.55 6.91 -7.56
N ILE A 52 -3.99 7.19 -6.33
CA ILE A 52 -4.17 6.19 -5.27
C ILE A 52 -5.27 5.19 -5.67
N LYS A 53 -6.42 5.66 -6.17
CA LYS A 53 -7.51 4.79 -6.64
C LYS A 53 -7.04 3.83 -7.74
N ASN A 54 -6.14 4.28 -8.60
CA ASN A 54 -5.58 3.50 -9.69
C ASN A 54 -4.38 2.63 -9.27
N GLY A 55 -4.04 2.55 -7.98
CA GLY A 55 -2.94 1.72 -7.46
C GLY A 55 -1.55 2.23 -7.82
N GLN A 56 -1.41 3.52 -8.17
CA GLN A 56 -0.16 4.10 -8.69
C GLN A 56 0.75 4.72 -7.61
N VAL A 57 0.38 4.61 -6.33
CA VAL A 57 1.07 5.25 -5.20
C VAL A 57 1.25 4.25 -4.06
N GLY A 58 2.47 4.14 -3.54
CA GLY A 58 2.83 3.29 -2.40
C GLY A 58 2.82 4.01 -1.06
N GLY A 59 3.02 5.32 -1.06
CA GLY A 59 2.92 6.16 0.13
C GLY A 59 3.13 7.65 -0.14
N ASP A 60 2.93 8.45 0.90
CA ASP A 60 3.13 9.90 0.92
C ASP A 60 3.93 10.39 2.14
N PHE A 61 4.49 11.61 2.06
CA PHE A 61 5.26 12.27 3.12
C PHE A 61 5.03 13.79 3.16
#